data_AF-A0A498S649-F1
#
_entry.id   AF-A0A498S649-F1
#
_cell.length_a   1.000
_cell.length_b   1.000
_cell.length_c   1.000
_cell.angle_alpha   90.00
_cell.angle_beta   90.00
_cell.angle_gamma   90.00
#
_symmetry.space_group_name_H-M   'P 1'
#
loop_
_entity.id
_entity.type
_entity.pdbx_description
1 polymer ?
#
loop_
_entity_poly.entity_id
_entity_poly.type
_entity_poly.pdbx_seq_one_letter_code
_entity_poly.pdbx_strand_id
1 'polypeptide(L)'
;MADRKMCSWQENTAGLWFMKMEEPAKAMLKNLSLDTTKKMLDNMTEWENLGQSIITGKRTMVELDERRQKCREALRQLQKQGKISGNKKSKDWICFGSTTFLKIETKHAKQMIEDDMKIIDTTLEITREEVKNQVDKLKKMENCKSLEDLGFTLNPIA
;
A
#
# COMPACT_ATOMS: atom_id res chain seq x y z
N MET A 1 -23.45 43.29 69.77
CA MET A 1 -22.56 43.64 68.64
C MET A 1 -21.87 42.37 68.15
N ALA A 2 -22.63 41.39 67.64
CA ALA A 2 -22.08 40.12 67.15
C ALA A 2 -23.16 39.37 66.36
N ASP A 3 -23.64 39.92 65.23
CA ASP A 3 -24.58 39.17 64.39
C ASP A 3 -24.62 39.65 62.94
N ARG A 4 -23.44 39.91 62.37
CA ARG A 4 -23.34 40.34 60.96
C ARG A 4 -22.11 39.80 60.24
N LYS A 5 -21.60 38.63 60.64
CA LYS A 5 -20.44 37.97 59.99
C LYS A 5 -20.70 36.53 59.48
N MET A 6 -21.88 35.96 59.69
CA MET A 6 -22.16 34.55 59.30
C MET A 6 -22.78 34.38 57.91
N CYS A 7 -23.45 35.40 57.34
CA CYS A 7 -24.10 35.28 56.02
C CYS A 7 -23.17 35.44 54.81
N SER A 8 -21.97 36.04 54.94
CA SER A 8 -21.08 36.29 53.78
C SER A 8 -20.22 35.10 53.36
N TRP A 9 -20.21 34.00 54.13
CA TRP A 9 -19.39 32.81 53.85
C TRP A 9 -20.13 31.71 53.07
N GLN A 10 -21.48 31.73 53.05
CA GLN A 10 -22.28 30.71 52.36
C GLN A 10 -22.54 31.07 50.88
N GLU A 11 -22.58 32.35 50.52
CA GLU A 11 -22.77 32.76 49.12
C GLU A 11 -21.49 32.62 48.28
N ASN A 12 -20.32 32.84 48.90
CA ASN A 12 -19.04 32.74 48.20
C ASN A 12 -18.57 31.29 47.98
N THR A 13 -19.10 30.35 48.77
CA THR A 13 -18.81 28.93 48.59
C THR A 13 -19.61 28.34 47.43
N ALA A 14 -20.91 28.63 47.30
CA ALA A 14 -21.72 28.11 46.20
C ALA A 14 -21.13 28.44 44.80
N GLY A 15 -20.66 29.67 44.58
CA GLY A 15 -19.99 30.07 43.33
C GLY A 15 -18.65 29.38 43.09
N LEU A 16 -17.87 29.12 44.14
CA LEU A 16 -16.61 28.38 44.07
C LEU A 16 -16.83 26.91 43.74
N TRP A 17 -17.85 26.28 44.32
CA TRP A 17 -18.25 24.90 44.03
C TRP A 17 -18.82 24.77 42.60
N PHE A 18 -19.55 25.77 42.11
CA PHE A 18 -20.06 25.83 40.74
C PHE A 18 -18.92 26.00 39.71
N MET A 19 -17.98 26.92 39.91
CA MET A 19 -16.77 27.04 39.07
C MET A 19 -15.92 25.76 39.08
N LYS A 20 -15.78 25.12 40.25
CA LYS A 20 -15.00 23.89 40.42
C LYS A 20 -15.66 22.65 39.79
N MET A 21 -16.96 22.69 39.50
CA MET A 21 -17.66 21.68 38.68
C MET A 21 -17.69 22.02 37.18
N GLU A 22 -17.62 23.30 36.80
CA GLU A 22 -17.62 23.72 35.40
C GLU A 22 -16.29 23.44 34.68
N GLU A 23 -15.15 23.58 35.38
CA GLU A 23 -13.82 23.24 34.86
C GLU A 23 -13.66 21.76 34.43
N PRO A 24 -14.02 20.75 35.25
CA PRO A 24 -13.90 19.35 34.85
C PRO A 24 -14.85 18.98 33.70
N ALA A 25 -16.04 19.60 33.62
CA ALA A 25 -16.96 19.40 32.50
C ALA A 25 -16.41 19.97 31.19
N LYS A 26 -15.80 21.18 31.22
CA LYS A 26 -15.12 21.78 30.06
C LYS A 26 -13.88 20.97 29.65
N ALA A 27 -13.12 20.43 30.61
CA ALA A 27 -12.01 19.54 30.33
C ALA A 27 -12.46 18.20 29.70
N MET A 28 -13.55 17.60 30.18
CA MET A 28 -14.14 16.41 29.59
C MET A 28 -14.62 16.66 28.15
N LEU A 29 -15.32 17.77 27.89
CA LEU A 29 -15.76 18.13 26.55
C LEU A 29 -14.58 18.38 25.60
N LYS A 30 -13.51 19.02 26.07
CA LYS A 30 -12.26 19.21 25.30
C LYS A 30 -11.57 17.87 25.00
N ASN A 31 -11.55 16.95 25.96
CA ASN A 31 -10.97 15.61 25.76
C ASN A 31 -11.79 14.77 24.77
N LEU A 32 -13.13 14.87 24.82
CA LEU A 32 -14.03 14.19 23.88
C LEU A 32 -13.87 14.74 22.45
N SER A 33 -13.73 16.06 22.33
CA SER A 33 -13.41 16.75 21.07
C SER A 33 -12.05 16.31 20.53
N LEU A 34 -11.02 16.26 21.38
CA LEU A 34 -9.69 15.78 21.00
C LEU A 34 -9.69 14.32 20.56
N ASP A 35 -10.42 13.43 21.24
CA ASP A 35 -10.58 12.03 20.85
C ASP A 35 -11.24 11.89 19.48
N THR A 36 -12.26 12.71 19.20
CA THR A 36 -12.92 12.75 17.89
C THR A 36 -11.96 13.22 16.80
N THR A 37 -11.14 14.26 17.07
CA THR A 37 -10.14 14.74 16.10
C THR A 37 -9.03 13.72 15.86
N LYS A 38 -8.60 12.97 16.88
CA LYS A 38 -7.59 11.91 16.72
C LYS A 38 -8.10 10.79 15.82
N LYS A 39 -9.32 10.29 16.08
CA LYS A 39 -9.97 9.28 15.24
C LYS A 39 -10.11 9.73 13.78
N MET A 40 -10.45 11.00 13.56
CA MET A 40 -10.52 11.55 12.21
C MET A 40 -9.15 11.55 11.51
N LEU A 41 -8.09 11.98 12.21
CA LEU A 41 -6.72 11.97 11.66
C LEU A 41 -6.22 10.55 11.38
N ASP A 42 -6.52 9.59 12.27
CA ASP A 42 -6.14 8.19 12.09
C ASP A 42 -6.82 7.61 10.83
N ASN A 43 -8.11 7.88 10.65
CA ASN A 43 -8.86 7.47 9.45
C ASN A 43 -8.27 8.10 8.18
N MET A 44 -7.96 9.40 8.19
CA MET A 44 -7.34 10.08 7.04
C MET A 44 -5.97 9.48 6.71
N THR A 45 -5.17 9.18 7.72
CA THR A 45 -3.85 8.56 7.56
C THR A 45 -3.99 7.16 6.95
N GLU A 46 -4.97 6.37 7.39
CA GLU A 46 -5.25 5.05 6.81
C GLU A 46 -5.71 5.16 5.34
N TRP A 47 -6.54 6.14 5.01
CA TRP A 47 -6.98 6.40 3.63
C TRP A 47 -5.80 6.76 2.72
N GLU A 48 -4.93 7.66 3.17
CA GLU A 48 -3.72 8.05 2.43
C GLU A 48 -2.79 6.85 2.21
N ASN A 49 -2.56 6.04 3.24
CA ASN A 49 -1.73 4.85 3.15
C ASN A 49 -2.30 3.83 2.14
N LEU A 50 -3.61 3.57 2.21
CA LEU A 50 -4.28 2.68 1.25
C LEU A 50 -4.21 3.22 -0.18
N GLY A 51 -4.50 4.50 -0.37
CA GLY A 51 -4.42 5.16 -1.68
C GLY A 51 -3.01 5.09 -2.26
N GLN A 52 -1.99 5.40 -1.46
CA GLN A 52 -0.60 5.33 -1.88
C GLN A 52 -0.17 3.90 -2.23
N SER A 53 -0.63 2.90 -1.47
CA SER A 53 -0.31 1.50 -1.74
C SER A 53 -0.92 1.02 -3.05
N ILE A 54 -2.19 1.38 -3.35
CA ILE A 54 -2.85 1.07 -4.62
C ILE A 54 -2.12 1.71 -5.80
N ILE A 55 -1.74 2.99 -5.68
CA ILE A 55 -1.01 3.70 -6.74
C ILE A 55 0.34 3.03 -6.99
N THR A 56 1.05 2.69 -5.91
CA THR A 56 2.37 2.04 -6.00
C THR A 56 2.23 0.65 -6.62
N GLY A 57 1.27 -0.17 -6.18
CA GLY A 57 1.00 -1.49 -6.74
C GLY A 57 0.63 -1.45 -8.23
N LYS A 58 -0.12 -0.44 -8.68
CA LYS A 58 -0.38 -0.26 -10.12
C LYS A 58 0.87 0.08 -10.91
N ARG A 59 1.76 0.91 -10.37
CA ARG A 59 3.04 1.26 -11.02
C ARG A 59 3.96 0.04 -11.10
N THR A 60 4.08 -0.72 -10.02
CA THR A 60 4.90 -1.95 -10.01
C THR A 60 4.38 -2.98 -11.00
N MET A 61 3.06 -3.13 -11.17
CA MET A 61 2.49 -3.99 -12.23
C MET A 61 2.94 -3.59 -13.64
N VAL A 62 2.97 -2.27 -13.93
CA VAL A 62 3.44 -1.76 -15.24
C VAL A 62 4.93 -2.04 -15.43
N GLU A 63 5.75 -1.75 -14.42
CA GLU A 63 7.20 -1.99 -14.46
C GLU A 63 7.53 -3.48 -14.64
N LEU A 64 6.79 -4.36 -13.96
CA LEU A 64 6.91 -5.81 -14.10
C LEU A 64 6.53 -6.26 -15.53
N ASP A 65 5.46 -5.72 -16.11
CA ASP A 65 5.09 -6.05 -17.50
C ASP A 65 6.14 -5.58 -18.50
N GLU A 66 6.67 -4.36 -18.35
CA GLU A 66 7.76 -3.87 -19.19
C GLU A 66 9.00 -4.77 -19.11
N ARG A 67 9.37 -5.21 -17.90
CA ARG A 67 10.47 -6.15 -17.70
C ARG A 67 10.17 -7.49 -18.37
N ARG A 68 8.94 -7.99 -18.27
CA ARG A 68 8.50 -9.21 -18.94
C ARG A 68 8.63 -9.12 -20.46
N GLN A 69 8.23 -7.99 -21.05
CA GLN A 69 8.39 -7.78 -22.50
C GLN A 69 9.86 -7.79 -22.91
N LYS A 70 10.74 -7.10 -22.16
CA LYS A 70 12.19 -7.12 -22.40
C LYS A 70 12.77 -8.53 -22.34
N CYS A 71 12.35 -9.36 -21.38
CA CYS A 71 12.74 -10.78 -21.32
C CYS A 71 12.29 -11.56 -22.56
N ARG A 72 11.05 -11.35 -23.03
CA ARG A 72 10.53 -11.99 -24.25
C ARG A 72 11.32 -11.58 -25.49
N GLU A 73 11.66 -10.30 -25.61
CA GLU A 73 12.49 -9.78 -26.71
C GLU A 73 13.90 -10.37 -26.68
N ALA A 74 14.54 -10.40 -25.51
CA ALA A 74 15.86 -11.01 -25.33
C ALA A 74 15.86 -12.49 -25.72
N LEU A 75 14.86 -13.25 -25.27
CA LEU A 75 14.72 -14.67 -25.59
C LEU A 75 14.55 -14.91 -27.10
N ARG A 76 13.73 -14.08 -27.77
CA ARG A 76 13.57 -14.13 -29.23
C ARG A 76 14.87 -13.84 -29.97
N GLN A 77 15.66 -12.87 -29.49
CA GLN A 77 16.96 -12.55 -30.08
C GLN A 77 17.96 -13.71 -29.93
N LEU A 78 18.06 -14.31 -28.73
CA LEU A 78 18.91 -15.47 -28.48
C LEU A 78 18.52 -16.67 -29.34
N GLN A 79 17.23 -16.90 -29.55
CA GLN A 79 16.75 -17.96 -30.45
C GLN A 79 17.11 -17.68 -31.91
N LYS A 80 16.98 -16.44 -32.38
CA LYS A 80 17.35 -16.04 -33.74
C LYS A 80 18.86 -16.23 -33.97
N GLN A 81 19.69 -15.80 -33.03
CA GLN A 81 21.15 -15.95 -33.12
C GLN A 81 21.58 -17.42 -33.11
N GLY A 82 20.96 -18.25 -32.27
CA GLY A 82 21.23 -19.70 -32.24
C GLY A 82 20.92 -20.41 -33.56
N LYS A 83 19.86 -19.99 -34.27
CA LYS A 83 19.51 -20.51 -35.60
C LYS A 83 20.56 -20.14 -36.66
N ILE A 84 21.06 -18.90 -36.64
CA ILE A 84 22.06 -18.40 -37.60
C ILE A 84 23.43 -19.07 -37.37
N SER A 85 23.80 -19.30 -36.11
CA SER A 85 25.12 -19.86 -35.72
C SER A 85 25.25 -21.38 -35.96
N GLY A 86 24.21 -22.05 -36.45
CA GLY A 86 24.26 -23.48 -36.76
C GLY A 86 24.50 -24.37 -35.53
N ASN A 87 23.94 -24.01 -34.37
CA ASN A 87 24.01 -24.80 -33.13
C ASN A 87 25.42 -25.04 -32.56
N LYS A 88 26.45 -24.27 -32.96
CA LYS A 88 27.73 -24.22 -32.25
C LYS A 88 27.54 -23.69 -30.83
N LYS A 89 28.44 -24.06 -29.89
CA LYS A 89 28.48 -23.53 -28.52
C LYS A 89 28.72 -22.01 -28.54
N SER A 90 27.67 -21.23 -28.77
CA SER A 90 27.69 -19.78 -28.71
C SER A 90 27.68 -19.33 -27.26
N LYS A 91 28.42 -18.25 -27.00
CA LYS A 91 28.45 -17.57 -25.72
C LYS A 91 27.93 -16.16 -25.94
N ASP A 92 27.00 -15.73 -25.11
CA ASP A 92 26.36 -14.43 -25.19
C ASP A 92 26.73 -13.60 -23.98
N TRP A 93 26.67 -12.28 -24.14
CA TRP A 93 26.90 -11.33 -23.06
C TRP A 93 25.58 -11.01 -22.37
N ILE A 94 25.55 -11.16 -21.05
CA ILE A 94 24.44 -10.74 -20.21
C ILE A 94 24.89 -9.58 -19.34
N CYS A 95 24.05 -8.55 -19.22
CA CYS A 95 24.22 -7.51 -18.24
C CYS A 95 23.65 -7.94 -16.88
N PHE A 96 24.47 -7.82 -15.83
CA PHE A 96 24.03 -7.96 -14.45
C PHE A 96 24.14 -6.59 -13.77
N GLY A 97 22.99 -5.96 -13.53
CA GLY A 97 22.92 -4.56 -13.09
C GLY A 97 23.43 -3.58 -14.16
N SER A 98 23.93 -2.43 -13.71
CA SER A 98 24.32 -1.34 -14.62
C SER A 98 25.77 -1.41 -15.10
N THR A 99 26.65 -2.17 -14.43
CA THR A 99 28.11 -2.10 -14.65
C THR A 99 28.77 -3.42 -15.01
N THR A 100 28.12 -4.56 -14.78
CA THR A 100 28.75 -5.88 -14.96
C THR A 100 28.20 -6.58 -16.20
N PHE A 101 29.09 -7.07 -17.05
CA PHE A 101 28.75 -7.93 -18.19
C PHE A 101 29.42 -9.29 -18.04
N LEU A 102 28.63 -10.35 -18.13
CA LEU A 102 29.09 -11.73 -18.00
C LEU A 102 28.91 -12.46 -19.32
N LYS A 103 29.96 -13.15 -19.75
CA LYS A 103 29.90 -14.01 -20.94
C LYS A 103 29.55 -15.42 -20.54
N ILE A 104 28.34 -15.86 -20.87
CA ILE A 104 27.84 -17.19 -20.50
C ILE A 104 27.36 -17.97 -21.71
N GLU A 105 27.19 -19.28 -21.57
CA GLU A 105 26.66 -20.11 -22.64
C GLU A 105 25.20 -19.75 -22.94
N THR A 106 24.82 -19.71 -24.22
CA THR A 106 23.46 -19.36 -24.66
C THR A 106 22.37 -20.20 -24.00
N LYS A 107 22.65 -21.48 -23.69
CA LYS A 107 21.70 -22.35 -22.99
C LYS A 107 21.42 -21.85 -21.56
N HIS A 108 22.47 -21.48 -20.83
CA HIS A 108 22.33 -20.94 -19.49
C HIS A 108 21.67 -19.56 -19.51
N ALA A 109 21.98 -18.72 -20.51
CA ALA A 109 21.33 -17.44 -20.74
C ALA A 109 19.81 -17.57 -20.92
N LYS A 110 19.37 -18.54 -21.73
CA LYS A 110 17.95 -18.82 -21.93
C LYS A 110 17.27 -19.25 -20.63
N GLN A 111 17.88 -20.18 -19.90
CA GLN A 111 17.34 -20.65 -18.62
C GLN A 111 17.17 -19.49 -17.62
N MET A 112 18.18 -18.63 -17.49
CA MET A 112 18.10 -17.45 -16.60
C MET A 112 16.94 -16.51 -16.99
N ILE A 113 16.75 -16.24 -18.29
CA ILE A 113 15.66 -15.37 -18.75
C ILE A 113 14.29 -16.03 -18.52
N GLU A 114 14.17 -17.34 -18.74
CA GLU A 114 12.93 -18.09 -18.50
C GLU A 114 12.57 -18.13 -17.01
N ASP A 115 13.54 -18.27 -16.12
CA ASP A 115 13.31 -18.25 -14.68
C ASP A 115 12.94 -16.84 -14.19
N ASP A 116 13.60 -15.79 -14.71
CA ASP A 116 13.20 -14.40 -14.48
C ASP A 116 11.75 -14.15 -14.90
N MET A 117 11.33 -14.68 -16.07
CA MET A 117 9.94 -14.56 -16.54
C MET A 117 8.94 -15.22 -15.57
N LYS A 118 9.24 -16.41 -15.04
CA LYS A 118 8.38 -17.09 -14.06
C LYS A 118 8.24 -16.31 -12.76
N ILE A 119 9.35 -15.75 -12.28
CA ILE A 119 9.37 -14.91 -11.08
C ILE A 119 8.52 -13.66 -11.30
N ILE A 120 8.66 -13.02 -12.47
CA ILE A 120 7.86 -11.83 -12.82
C ILE A 120 6.38 -12.18 -12.89
N ASP A 121 5.99 -13.28 -13.54
CA ASP A 121 4.59 -13.69 -13.66
C ASP A 121 3.97 -14.00 -12.28
N THR A 122 4.72 -14.68 -11.41
CA THR A 122 4.27 -14.96 -10.02
C THR A 122 4.10 -13.67 -9.22
N THR A 123 5.10 -12.77 -9.29
CA THR A 123 5.06 -11.48 -8.60
C THR A 123 3.92 -10.61 -9.12
N LEU A 124 3.65 -10.62 -10.42
CA LEU A 124 2.57 -9.85 -11.03
C LEU A 124 1.19 -10.29 -10.53
N GLU A 125 0.97 -11.60 -10.37
CA GLU A 125 -0.30 -12.09 -9.83
C GLU A 125 -0.46 -11.75 -8.35
N ILE A 126 0.60 -11.91 -7.54
CA ILE A 126 0.60 -11.48 -6.14
C ILE A 126 0.28 -9.98 -6.00
N THR A 127 0.98 -9.12 -6.76
CA THR A 127 0.73 -7.68 -6.74
C THR A 127 -0.70 -7.34 -7.18
N ARG A 128 -1.25 -8.06 -8.17
CA ARG A 128 -2.63 -7.88 -8.62
C ARG A 128 -3.62 -8.21 -7.51
N GLU A 129 -3.44 -9.32 -6.80
CA GLU A 129 -4.28 -9.71 -5.66
C GLU A 129 -4.17 -8.70 -4.51
N GLU A 130 -2.96 -8.25 -4.18
CA GLU A 130 -2.72 -7.23 -3.17
C GLU A 130 -3.45 -5.92 -3.49
N VAL A 131 -3.36 -5.44 -4.74
CA VAL A 131 -4.08 -4.24 -5.19
C VAL A 131 -5.60 -4.43 -5.09
N LYS A 132 -6.14 -5.60 -5.47
CA LYS A 132 -7.57 -5.89 -5.31
C LYS A 132 -7.99 -5.82 -3.84
N ASN A 133 -7.23 -6.45 -2.95
CA ASN A 133 -7.51 -6.47 -1.52
C ASN A 133 -7.46 -5.06 -0.91
N GLN A 134 -6.52 -4.23 -1.32
CA GLN A 134 -6.41 -2.84 -0.86
C GLN A 134 -7.56 -1.97 -1.36
N VAL A 135 -7.97 -2.13 -2.62
CA VAL A 135 -9.15 -1.45 -3.17
C VAL A 135 -10.42 -1.85 -2.42
N ASP A 136 -10.58 -3.14 -2.10
CA ASP A 136 -11.75 -3.61 -1.35
C ASP A 136 -11.79 -3.04 0.08
N LYS A 137 -10.63 -2.98 0.76
CA LYS A 137 -10.49 -2.30 2.06
C LYS A 137 -10.90 -0.82 1.96
N LEU A 138 -10.39 -0.10 0.97
CA LEU A 138 -10.72 1.30 0.75
C LEU A 138 -12.23 1.50 0.54
N LYS A 139 -12.87 0.66 -0.29
CA LYS A 139 -14.32 0.72 -0.51
C LYS A 139 -15.14 0.44 0.75
N LYS A 140 -14.72 -0.53 1.56
CA LYS A 140 -15.34 -0.84 2.85
C LYS A 140 -15.26 0.36 3.80
N MET A 141 -14.13 1.06 3.83
CA MET A 141 -13.97 2.29 4.63
C MET A 141 -14.85 3.44 4.13
N GLU A 142 -15.06 3.54 2.82
CA GLU A 142 -15.96 4.53 2.20
C GLU A 142 -17.46 4.18 2.33
N ASN A 143 -17.81 3.04 2.96
CA ASN A 143 -19.16 2.48 2.97
C ASN A 143 -19.76 2.26 1.56
N CYS A 144 -18.89 1.97 0.59
CA CYS A 144 -19.27 1.62 -0.77
C CYS A 144 -19.52 0.11 -0.91
N LYS A 145 -20.14 -0.29 -2.02
CA LYS A 145 -20.27 -1.71 -2.39
C LYS A 145 -18.91 -2.38 -2.50
N SER A 146 -18.79 -3.61 -1.99
CA SER A 146 -17.55 -4.39 -2.05
C SER A 146 -17.18 -4.76 -3.49
N LEU A 147 -15.94 -5.19 -3.72
CA LEU A 147 -15.54 -5.70 -5.04
C LEU A 147 -16.32 -6.96 -5.45
N GLU A 148 -16.76 -7.75 -4.48
CA GLU A 148 -17.59 -8.95 -4.70
C GLU A 148 -18.97 -8.58 -5.23
N ASP A 149 -19.63 -7.59 -4.61
CA ASP A 149 -20.94 -7.07 -5.03
C ASP A 149 -20.92 -6.51 -6.46
N LEU A 150 -19.74 -6.10 -6.91
CA LEU A 150 -19.50 -5.54 -8.24
C LEU A 150 -19.02 -6.57 -9.27
N GLY A 151 -18.81 -7.84 -8.85
CA GLY A 151 -18.42 -8.93 -9.74
C GLY A 151 -16.95 -8.92 -10.17
N PHE A 152 -16.04 -8.27 -9.43
CA PHE A 152 -14.61 -8.22 -9.76
C PHE A 152 -13.80 -9.44 -9.29
N THR A 153 -14.44 -10.40 -8.61
CA THR A 153 -13.86 -11.65 -8.10
C THR A 153 -13.91 -12.82 -9.09
N LEU A 154 -14.29 -12.56 -10.35
CA LEU A 154 -14.36 -13.60 -11.37
C LEU A 154 -12.96 -14.04 -11.83
N ASN A 155 -12.80 -15.35 -12.01
CA ASN A 155 -11.61 -15.91 -12.63
C ASN A 155 -11.62 -15.65 -14.13
N PRO A 156 -10.45 -15.44 -14.75
CA PRO A 156 -10.34 -15.36 -16.20
C PRO A 156 -10.84 -16.66 -16.84
N ILE A 157 -11.54 -16.54 -17.97
CA ILE A 157 -11.99 -17.68 -18.76
C ILE A 157 -10.75 -18.38 -19.32
N ALA A 158 -10.62 -19.66 -18.98
CA ALA A 158 -9.54 -20.54 -19.44
C ALA A 158 -9.61 -20.80 -20.95
#